data_AF-D3CV38-F1
#
_entry.id   AF-D3CV38-F1
#
_cell.length_a   1.000
_cell.length_b   1.000
_cell.length_c   1.000
_cell.angle_alpha   90.00
_cell.angle_beta   90.00
_cell.angle_gamma   90.00
#
_symmetry.space_group_name_H-M   'P 1'
#
loop_
_entity.id
_entity.type
_entity.pdbx_description
1 polymer ?
#
loop_
_entity_poly.entity_id
_entity_poly.type
_entity_poly.pdbx_seq_one_letter_code
_entity_poly.pdbx_strand_id
1 'polypeptide(L)'
;MTLALPVHGRVRDDSRVHVAIRVRPASDRTAVGPVTADPIHGQLLVVRVREPAVEGRANEAALRAIAQALGVRRADVTLSRSIGRVKFVAVDAPDDIVAARVAELAQHSTPPARLDSR
;
A
#
# COMPACT_ATOMS: atom_id res chain seq x y z
N MET A 1 35.52 25.46 -22.21
CA MET A 1 35.35 25.26 -20.75
C MET A 1 33.87 25.40 -20.44
N THR A 2 33.16 24.29 -20.30
CA THR A 2 31.70 24.27 -20.10
C THR A 2 31.41 24.15 -18.61
N LEU A 3 30.87 25.21 -18.02
CA LEU A 3 30.41 25.23 -16.63
C LEU A 3 29.08 24.47 -16.52
N ALA A 4 29.06 23.47 -15.66
CA ALA A 4 27.88 22.69 -15.31
C ALA A 4 26.82 23.60 -14.67
N LEU A 5 25.59 23.48 -15.14
CA LEU A 5 24.42 24.07 -14.48
C LEU A 5 24.16 23.30 -13.16
N PRO A 6 23.73 23.97 -12.08
CA PRO A 6 23.21 23.27 -10.92
C PRO A 6 21.95 22.52 -11.33
N VAL A 7 21.99 21.18 -11.28
CA VAL A 7 20.79 20.37 -11.34
C VAL A 7 19.92 20.83 -10.17
N HIS A 8 18.75 21.38 -10.50
CA HIS A 8 17.79 21.84 -9.50
C HIS A 8 17.60 20.70 -8.50
N GLY A 9 18.03 20.93 -7.27
CA GLY A 9 17.62 20.10 -6.15
C GLY A 9 16.10 20.12 -6.15
N ARG A 10 15.48 19.01 -6.57
CA ARG A 10 14.12 18.76 -6.10
C ARG A 10 14.27 18.57 -4.60
N VAL A 11 13.91 19.59 -3.85
CA VAL A 11 13.22 19.36 -2.59
C VAL A 11 12.02 18.50 -3.00
N ARG A 12 12.17 17.18 -2.89
CA ARG A 12 11.01 16.29 -2.87
C ARG A 12 10.26 16.74 -1.64
N ASP A 13 9.06 17.28 -1.83
CA ASP A 13 8.15 17.40 -0.71
C ASP A 13 8.00 15.98 -0.15
N ASP A 14 8.48 15.78 1.08
CA ASP A 14 8.66 14.47 1.74
C ASP A 14 7.31 13.91 2.23
N SER A 15 6.19 14.28 1.61
CA SER A 15 4.85 13.90 2.02
C SER A 15 4.51 12.47 1.59
N ARG A 16 5.28 11.50 2.10
CA ARG A 16 4.90 10.10 2.05
C ARG A 16 3.74 9.85 2.99
N VAL A 17 2.64 9.36 2.44
CA VAL A 17 1.46 8.99 3.22
C VAL A 17 1.65 7.61 3.83
N HIS A 18 1.34 7.46 5.11
CA HIS A 18 1.43 6.17 5.79
C HIS A 18 0.06 5.50 5.95
N VAL A 19 -0.01 4.25 5.51
CA VAL A 19 -1.20 3.40 5.62
C VAL A 19 -0.88 2.17 6.46
N ALA A 20 -1.64 1.97 7.53
CA ALA A 20 -1.55 0.76 8.35
C ALA A 20 -2.52 -0.31 7.83
N ILE A 21 -2.01 -1.50 7.57
CA ILE A 21 -2.77 -2.61 6.98
C ILE A 21 -2.68 -3.87 7.82
N ARG A 22 -3.70 -4.72 7.69
CA ARG A 22 -3.69 -6.09 8.20
C ARG A 22 -3.75 -7.08 7.04
N VAL A 23 -2.67 -7.84 6.84
CA VAL A 23 -2.56 -8.83 5.77
C VAL A 23 -3.27 -10.13 6.18
N ARG A 24 -4.09 -10.65 5.26
CA ARG A 24 -4.82 -11.93 5.36
C ARG A 24 -4.35 -12.84 4.21
N PRO A 25 -3.30 -13.66 4.42
CA PRO A 25 -2.78 -14.57 3.41
C PRO A 25 -3.73 -15.74 3.14
N ALA A 26 -3.49 -16.48 2.06
CA ALA A 26 -4.25 -17.68 1.67
C ALA A 26 -5.78 -17.45 1.64
N SER A 27 -6.20 -16.25 1.25
CA SER A 27 -7.61 -15.95 1.02
C SER A 27 -8.08 -16.53 -0.32
N ASP A 28 -9.37 -16.81 -0.43
CA ASP A 28 -10.05 -17.23 -1.67
C ASP A 28 -9.95 -16.18 -2.80
N ARG A 29 -9.84 -14.90 -2.42
CA ARG A 29 -9.70 -13.76 -3.32
C ARG A 29 -8.75 -12.70 -2.79
N THR A 30 -8.18 -11.93 -3.71
CA THR A 30 -7.45 -10.69 -3.40
C THR A 30 -8.44 -9.54 -3.28
N ALA A 31 -8.36 -8.77 -2.20
CA ALA A 31 -9.22 -7.60 -1.96
C ALA A 31 -8.58 -6.65 -0.94
N VAL A 32 -8.90 -5.36 -1.05
CA VAL A 32 -8.46 -4.30 -0.12
C VAL A 32 -9.69 -3.65 0.50
N GLY A 33 -9.70 -3.49 1.83
CA GLY A 33 -10.83 -2.98 2.60
C GLY A 33 -11.81 -4.08 3.08
N PRO A 34 -12.82 -3.73 3.91
CA PRO A 34 -12.89 -2.50 4.70
C PRO A 34 -11.81 -2.48 5.79
N VAL A 35 -11.85 -1.48 6.67
CA VAL A 35 -11.02 -1.47 7.88
C VAL A 35 -11.48 -2.51 8.91
N THR A 36 -10.57 -2.87 9.80
CA THR A 36 -10.86 -3.63 11.02
C THR A 36 -10.20 -2.94 12.21
N ALA A 37 -10.86 -3.00 13.37
CA ALA A 37 -10.27 -2.49 14.61
C ALA A 37 -9.21 -3.46 15.15
N ASP A 38 -8.10 -2.92 15.60
CA ASP A 38 -7.04 -3.61 16.31
C ASP A 38 -6.78 -2.90 17.67
N PRO A 39 -6.74 -3.64 18.79
CA PRO A 39 -6.59 -3.03 20.12
C PRO A 39 -5.30 -2.23 20.31
N ILE A 40 -4.23 -2.55 19.56
CA ILE A 40 -2.90 -1.96 19.73
C ILE A 40 -2.64 -0.91 18.64
N HIS A 41 -3.12 -1.16 17.43
CA HIS A 41 -2.76 -0.39 16.25
C HIS A 41 -3.91 0.46 15.67
N GLY A 42 -5.08 0.47 16.30
CA GLY A 42 -6.23 1.26 15.86
C GLY A 42 -6.90 0.67 14.62
N GLN A 43 -7.30 1.52 13.67
CA GLN A 43 -7.97 1.05 12.44
C GLN A 43 -6.95 0.59 11.41
N LEU A 44 -7.11 -0.64 10.93
CA LEU A 44 -6.23 -1.26 9.94
C LEU A 44 -7.00 -1.58 8.67
N LEU A 45 -6.50 -1.15 7.52
CA LEU A 45 -7.08 -1.53 6.24
C LEU A 45 -6.80 -3.02 5.98
N VAL A 46 -7.84 -3.82 5.79
CA VAL A 46 -7.68 -5.27 5.56
C VAL A 46 -7.18 -5.50 4.13
N VAL A 47 -6.11 -6.28 3.98
CA VAL A 47 -5.61 -6.69 2.66
C VAL A 47 -5.60 -8.21 2.59
N ARG A 48 -6.51 -8.76 1.79
CA ARG A 48 -6.62 -10.19 1.49
C ARG A 48 -5.80 -10.49 0.26
N VAL A 49 -5.02 -11.56 0.32
CA VAL A 49 -4.19 -12.05 -0.79
C VAL A 49 -4.30 -13.56 -0.87
N ARG A 50 -4.20 -14.11 -2.09
CA ARG A 50 -4.21 -15.56 -2.33
C ARG A 50 -2.90 -16.20 -1.91
N GLU A 51 -1.81 -15.43 -1.98
CA GLU A 51 -0.47 -15.91 -1.72
C GLU A 51 -0.32 -16.38 -0.27
N PRO A 52 0.33 -17.54 -0.06
CA PRO A 52 0.64 -18.05 1.27
C PRO A 52 1.67 -17.17 1.99
N ALA A 53 1.69 -17.26 3.33
CA ALA A 53 2.65 -16.56 4.19
C ALA A 53 4.02 -17.25 4.24
N VAL A 54 4.56 -17.60 3.08
CA VAL A 54 5.91 -18.18 2.92
C VAL A 54 6.79 -17.22 2.14
N GLU A 55 8.06 -17.11 2.52
CA GLU A 55 9.10 -16.36 1.78
C GLU A 55 8.69 -14.93 1.39
N GLY A 56 7.88 -14.26 2.21
CA GLY A 56 7.40 -12.90 1.93
C GLY A 56 6.40 -12.77 0.78
N ARG A 57 5.94 -13.86 0.15
CA ARG A 57 5.00 -13.82 -0.99
C ARG A 57 3.71 -13.07 -0.68
N ALA A 58 3.13 -13.32 0.49
CA ALA A 58 1.94 -12.59 0.96
C ALA A 58 2.20 -11.09 1.18
N ASN A 59 3.40 -10.70 1.64
CA ASN A 59 3.72 -9.29 1.83
C ASN A 59 3.81 -8.58 0.48
N GLU A 60 4.53 -9.16 -0.46
CA GLU A 60 4.69 -8.59 -1.80
C GLU A 60 3.34 -8.49 -2.52
N ALA A 61 2.52 -9.53 -2.43
CA ALA A 61 1.16 -9.52 -2.96
C ALA A 61 0.30 -8.42 -2.33
N ALA A 62 0.42 -8.18 -1.03
CA ALA A 62 -0.33 -7.14 -0.34
C ALA A 62 0.10 -5.73 -0.81
N LEU A 63 1.40 -5.51 -1.01
CA LEU A 63 1.91 -4.24 -1.53
C LEU A 63 1.45 -3.98 -2.97
N ARG A 64 1.40 -5.02 -3.81
CA ARG A 64 0.79 -4.92 -5.16
C ARG A 64 -0.69 -4.60 -5.11
N ALA A 65 -1.45 -5.28 -4.24
CA ALA A 65 -2.88 -5.05 -4.10
C ALA A 65 -3.19 -3.63 -3.64
N ILE A 66 -2.40 -3.09 -2.69
CA ILE A 66 -2.52 -1.69 -2.26
C ILE A 66 -2.20 -0.74 -3.41
N ALA A 67 -1.09 -0.93 -4.11
CA ALA A 67 -0.71 -0.06 -5.21
C ALA A 67 -1.83 0.04 -6.26
N GLN A 68 -2.42 -1.10 -6.63
CA GLN A 68 -3.54 -1.16 -7.57
C GLN A 68 -4.80 -0.53 -7.01
N ALA A 69 -5.14 -0.77 -5.74
CA ALA A 69 -6.32 -0.20 -5.11
C ALA A 69 -6.21 1.34 -4.95
N LEU A 70 -5.00 1.86 -4.75
CA LEU A 70 -4.71 3.29 -4.68
C LEU A 70 -4.48 3.94 -6.06
N GLY A 71 -4.34 3.16 -7.14
CA GLY A 71 -4.05 3.68 -8.47
C GLY A 71 -2.62 4.21 -8.65
N VAL A 72 -1.66 3.76 -7.83
CA VAL A 72 -0.25 4.19 -7.85
C VAL A 72 0.66 3.07 -8.38
N ARG A 73 1.93 3.38 -8.68
CA ARG A 73 2.88 2.36 -9.12
C ARG A 73 3.30 1.51 -7.93
N ARG A 74 3.59 0.23 -8.17
CA ARG A 74 4.14 -0.65 -7.13
C ARG A 74 5.42 -0.09 -6.51
N ALA A 75 6.27 0.57 -7.30
CA ALA A 75 7.52 1.18 -6.84
C ALA A 75 7.31 2.34 -5.85
N ASP A 76 6.15 2.99 -5.88
CA ASP A 76 5.80 4.10 -5.00
C ASP A 76 5.28 3.60 -3.64
N VAL A 77 5.10 2.29 -3.49
CA VAL A 77 4.58 1.66 -2.27
C VAL A 77 5.71 0.91 -1.56
N THR A 78 6.06 1.35 -0.36
CA THR A 78 7.18 0.78 0.40
C THR A 78 6.73 0.26 1.76
N LEU A 79 7.19 -0.93 2.14
CA LEU A 79 6.98 -1.44 3.49
C LEU A 79 7.92 -0.70 4.45
N SER A 80 7.38 0.16 5.32
CA SER A 80 8.18 0.91 6.31
C SER A 80 8.41 0.11 7.59
N ARG A 81 7.40 -0.62 8.05
CA ARG A 81 7.47 -1.45 9.27
C ARG A 81 6.55 -2.66 9.19
N SER A 82 6.92 -3.74 9.87
CA SER A 82 6.14 -4.97 9.94
C SER A 82 6.08 -5.50 11.37
N ILE A 83 4.87 -5.85 11.84
CA ILE A 83 4.62 -6.51 13.15
C ILE A 83 3.64 -7.66 12.92
N GLY A 84 4.13 -8.90 12.86
CA GLY A 84 3.28 -10.07 12.62
C GLY A 84 2.52 -9.99 11.29
N ARG A 85 1.18 -9.82 11.33
CA ARG A 85 0.32 -9.61 10.13
C ARG A 85 -0.01 -8.14 9.87
N VAL A 86 0.36 -7.23 10.78
CA VAL A 86 0.21 -5.80 10.60
C VAL A 86 1.43 -5.28 9.83
N LYS A 87 1.18 -4.40 8.86
CA LYS A 87 2.22 -3.73 8.06
C LYS A 87 1.93 -2.24 8.03
N PHE A 88 2.97 -1.45 8.03
CA PHE A 88 2.93 -0.01 7.84
C PHE A 88 3.58 0.26 6.49
N VAL A 89 2.84 0.95 5.63
CA VAL A 89 3.19 1.14 4.23
C VAL A 89 3.30 2.63 3.97
N ALA A 90 4.42 3.06 3.39
CA ALA A 90 4.62 4.41 2.89
C ALA A 90 4.25 4.46 1.40
N VAL A 91 3.52 5.49 1.00
CA VAL A 91 3.08 5.72 -0.38
C VAL A 91 3.63 7.07 -0.84
N ASP A 92 4.43 7.05 -1.91
CA ASP A 92 4.99 8.24 -2.57
C ASP A 92 3.97 8.77 -3.60
N ALA A 93 2.94 9.45 -3.11
CA ALA A 93 1.87 10.05 -3.90
C ALA A 93 1.20 11.19 -3.11
N PRO A 94 0.49 12.12 -3.78
CA PRO A 94 -0.20 13.24 -3.10
C PRO A 94 -1.19 12.78 -2.02
N ASP A 95 -1.15 13.44 -0.86
CA ASP A 95 -1.93 13.06 0.32
C ASP A 95 -3.44 13.07 0.07
N ASP A 96 -3.95 14.11 -0.58
CA ASP A 96 -5.37 14.24 -0.93
C ASP A 96 -5.90 13.05 -1.74
N ILE A 97 -5.11 12.57 -2.71
CA ILE A 97 -5.46 11.41 -3.54
C ILE A 97 -5.45 10.11 -2.71
N VAL A 98 -4.40 9.90 -1.91
CA VAL A 98 -4.27 8.68 -1.10
C VAL A 98 -5.35 8.65 -0.01
N ALA A 99 -5.56 9.76 0.71
CA ALA A 99 -6.53 9.87 1.79
C ALA A 99 -7.96 9.63 1.28
N ALA A 100 -8.35 10.24 0.14
CA ALA A 100 -9.66 10.02 -0.45
C ALA A 100 -9.90 8.54 -0.78
N ARG A 101 -8.90 7.88 -1.40
CA ARG A 101 -9.03 6.48 -1.79
C ARG A 101 -9.01 5.54 -0.60
N VAL A 102 -8.22 5.82 0.44
CA VAL A 102 -8.21 5.05 1.70
C VAL A 102 -9.55 5.20 2.42
N ALA A 103 -10.16 6.39 2.44
CA ALA A 103 -11.46 6.60 3.07
C ALA A 103 -12.58 5.78 2.38
N GLU A 104 -12.55 5.68 1.06
CA GLU A 104 -13.48 4.84 0.30
C GLU A 104 -13.25 3.34 0.60
N LEU A 105 -12.00 2.89 0.56
CA LEU A 105 -11.61 1.51 0.85
C LEU A 105 -11.85 1.14 2.32
N ALA A 106 -11.86 2.11 3.24
CA ALA A 106 -12.17 1.86 4.63
C ALA A 106 -13.63 1.45 4.82
N GLN A 107 -14.53 1.99 4.00
CA GLN A 107 -15.95 1.70 4.04
C GLN A 107 -16.30 0.44 3.24
N HIS A 108 -15.57 0.18 2.14
CA HIS A 108 -15.91 -0.88 1.20
C HIS A 108 -14.69 -1.72 0.78
N SER A 109 -14.87 -3.04 0.68
CA SER A 109 -13.88 -3.89 0.01
C SER A 109 -13.91 -3.65 -1.50
N THR A 110 -12.77 -3.31 -2.08
CA THR A 110 -12.59 -3.31 -3.55
C THR A 110 -11.61 -4.42 -3.94
N PRO A 111 -11.95 -5.31 -4.89
CA PRO A 111 -10.95 -6.13 -5.54
C PRO A 111 -9.98 -5.22 -6.29
N PRO A 112 -8.67 -5.51 -6.31
CA PRO A 112 -7.76 -4.74 -7.16
C PRO A 112 -8.21 -4.86 -8.62
N ALA A 113 -8.08 -3.77 -9.38
CA ALA A 113 -8.28 -3.81 -10.83
C ALA A 113 -7.42 -4.95 -11.40
N ARG A 114 -8.06 -5.83 -12.17
CA ARG A 114 -7.60 -7.16 -12.58
C ARG A 114 -6.07 -7.24 -12.68
N LEU A 115 -5.44 -8.14 -11.91
CA LEU A 115 -4.07 -8.59 -12.15
C LEU A 115 -4.08 -9.27 -13.52
N ASP A 116 -3.84 -8.51 -14.59
CA ASP A 116 -3.74 -9.05 -15.93
C ASP A 116 -2.68 -10.14 -15.92
N SER A 117 -3.14 -11.31 -16.32
CA SER A 117 -2.42 -12.56 -16.39
C SER A 117 -1.17 -12.39 -17.26
N ARG A 118 0.00 -12.42 -16.63
CA ARG A 118 1.27 -12.82 -17.26
C ARG A 118 2.05 -13.66 -16.28
#